data_AF-A0A939KVC5-F1
#
_entry.id   AF-A0A939KVC5-F1
#
_cell.length_a   1.000
_cell.length_b   1.000
_cell.length_c   1.000
_cell.angle_alpha   90.00
_cell.angle_beta   90.00
_cell.angle_gamma   90.00
#
_symmetry.space_group_name_H-M   'P 1'
#
loop_
_entity.id
_entity.type
_entity.pdbx_description
1 polymer ?
#
loop_
_entity_poly.entity_id
_entity_poly.type
_entity_poly.pdbx_seq_one_letter_code
_entity_poly.pdbx_strand_id
1 'polypeptide(L)'
;MECILTEDTSKEFIDCNIIELKRQNIHDAVAKYLKNQNKKSPQNLVKNVSNILWGGYQDWIGEVGAIYNCDLLILTTDSEKVLRSPEDYFSYGINLFNILSEAAIRFYGIVLAHGYPQDQIPLVLPIITFPSIEIIIAPAKGLKNYYGKKPLELKQMIYNIDKDRPIMDEEVEENAMNFITVKGIENIFNNIPESRQFIQTLSCYRVSCYL
;
A
#
# COMPACT_ATOMS: atom_id res chain seq x y z
N MET A 1 -5.38 20.77 21.84
CA MET A 1 -5.67 19.91 20.68
C MET A 1 -7.17 19.99 20.49
N GLU A 2 -7.64 20.91 19.66
CA GLU A 2 -9.07 21.01 19.33
C GLU A 2 -9.31 20.14 18.10
N CYS A 3 -10.20 19.17 18.25
CA CYS A 3 -10.62 18.27 17.19
C CYS A 3 -12.03 18.71 16.80
N ILE A 4 -12.17 19.31 15.62
CA ILE A 4 -13.47 19.61 15.03
C ILE A 4 -13.81 18.41 14.15
N LEU A 5 -14.55 17.45 14.72
CA LEU A 5 -15.17 16.38 13.95
C LEU A 5 -16.58 16.84 13.59
N THR A 6 -16.82 17.13 12.31
CA THR A 6 -18.18 17.24 11.80
C THR A 6 -18.70 15.82 11.56
N GLU A 7 -19.69 15.41 12.35
CA GLU A 7 -20.44 14.17 12.14
C GLU A 7 -21.34 14.30 10.90
N ASP A 8 -20.77 14.07 9.72
CA ASP A 8 -21.58 13.73 8.55
C ASP A 8 -21.67 12.20 8.45
N THR A 9 -22.85 11.67 8.75
CA THR A 9 -23.14 10.23 8.87
C THR A 9 -23.72 9.64 7.58
N SER A 10 -23.62 10.35 6.45
CA SER A 10 -24.01 9.82 5.15
C SER A 10 -23.12 8.63 4.76
N LYS A 11 -23.64 7.41 4.96
CA LYS A 11 -23.06 6.13 4.49
C LYS A 11 -23.22 5.95 2.98
N GLU A 12 -22.99 6.98 2.18
CA GLU A 12 -22.84 6.78 0.74
C GLU A 12 -21.51 6.04 0.53
N PHE A 13 -21.57 4.91 -0.15
CA PHE A 13 -20.36 4.20 -0.59
C PHE A 13 -19.57 5.17 -1.47
N ILE A 14 -18.27 5.32 -1.21
CA ILE A 14 -17.42 6.15 -2.05
C ILE A 14 -17.39 5.47 -3.42
N ASP A 15 -17.96 6.13 -4.43
CA ASP A 15 -17.80 5.73 -5.81
C ASP A 15 -16.38 6.17 -6.23
N CYS A 16 -15.40 5.33 -5.92
CA CYS A 16 -14.02 5.55 -6.33
C CYS A 16 -13.88 5.19 -7.80
N ASN A 17 -13.58 6.17 -8.66
CA ASN A 17 -13.09 5.89 -10.00
C ASN A 17 -11.68 5.29 -9.90
N ILE A 18 -11.59 3.96 -9.99
CA ILE A 18 -10.30 3.26 -10.00
C ILE A 18 -9.77 3.30 -11.43
N ILE A 19 -8.63 3.95 -11.60
CA ILE A 19 -7.91 3.99 -12.87
C ILE A 19 -6.66 3.13 -12.72
N GLU A 20 -6.61 2.04 -13.47
CA GLU A 20 -5.41 1.21 -13.51
C GLU A 20 -4.37 1.89 -14.41
N LEU A 21 -3.38 2.51 -13.77
CA LEU A 21 -2.24 3.08 -14.47
C LEU A 21 -1.31 1.96 -14.95
N LYS A 22 -0.49 2.28 -15.96
CA LYS A 22 0.57 1.38 -16.41
C LYS A 22 1.44 0.96 -15.22
N ARG A 23 1.51 -0.36 -14.98
CA ARG A 23 2.26 -0.93 -13.86
C ARG A 23 3.71 -0.44 -13.87
N GLN A 24 4.07 0.33 -12.84
CA GLN A 24 5.45 0.72 -12.57
C GLN A 24 5.99 -0.10 -11.40
N ASN A 25 7.18 -0.68 -11.56
CA ASN A 25 7.70 -1.69 -10.64
C ASN A 25 8.76 -1.10 -9.70
N ILE A 26 8.48 -1.10 -8.39
CA ILE A 26 9.46 -0.78 -7.34
C ILE A 26 10.06 -2.02 -6.65
N HIS A 27 9.51 -3.21 -6.87
CA HIS A 27 9.90 -4.46 -6.24
C HIS A 27 11.40 -4.73 -6.39
N ASP A 28 11.97 -4.58 -7.59
CA ASP A 28 13.39 -4.88 -7.81
C ASP A 28 14.31 -3.92 -7.05
N ALA A 29 13.93 -2.65 -6.97
CA ALA A 29 14.67 -1.64 -6.20
C ALA A 29 14.61 -1.95 -4.69
N VAL A 30 13.42 -2.31 -4.19
CA VAL A 30 13.20 -2.69 -2.79
C VAL A 30 13.94 -3.99 -2.45
N ALA A 31 13.82 -5.04 -3.26
CA ALA A 31 14.50 -6.32 -3.07
C ALA A 31 16.02 -6.15 -3.08
N LYS A 32 16.56 -5.33 -3.98
CA LYS A 32 17.99 -4.99 -4.03
C LYS A 32 18.45 -4.23 -2.79
N TYR A 33 17.63 -3.30 -2.28
CA TYR A 33 17.93 -2.59 -1.04
C TYR A 33 17.93 -3.56 0.16
N LEU A 34 16.90 -4.38 0.33
CA LEU A 34 16.79 -5.33 1.44
C LEU A 34 17.96 -6.32 1.48
N LYS A 35 18.41 -6.81 0.32
CA LYS A 35 19.61 -7.68 0.22
C LYS A 35 20.90 -6.97 0.64
N ASN A 36 20.96 -5.64 0.59
CA ASN A 36 22.16 -4.85 0.80
C ASN A 36 22.02 -3.80 1.93
N GLN A 37 21.01 -3.91 2.79
CA GLN A 37 20.64 -2.87 3.76
C GLN A 37 21.78 -2.47 4.71
N ASN A 38 22.72 -3.38 4.98
CA ASN A 38 23.89 -3.12 5.84
C ASN A 38 25.07 -2.46 5.11
N LYS A 39 24.99 -2.27 3.79
CA LYS A 39 26.11 -1.84 2.93
C LYS A 39 25.80 -0.61 2.08
N LYS A 40 24.53 -0.23 1.94
CA LYS A 40 24.10 0.84 1.04
C LYS A 40 23.19 1.82 1.76
N SER A 41 23.44 3.10 1.52
CA SER A 41 22.54 4.16 1.93
C SER A 41 21.15 3.98 1.30
N PRO A 42 20.07 4.21 2.06
CA PRO A 42 18.70 4.17 1.53
C PRO A 42 18.46 5.25 0.46
N GLN A 43 19.32 6.28 0.38
CA GLN A 43 19.16 7.41 -0.55
C GLN A 43 19.06 7.00 -2.02
N ASN A 44 19.69 5.90 -2.42
CA ASN A 44 19.53 5.37 -3.79
C ASN A 44 18.13 4.81 -4.02
N LEU A 45 17.54 4.13 -3.02
CA LEU A 45 16.17 3.63 -3.11
C LEU A 45 15.19 4.81 -3.14
N VAL A 46 15.39 5.79 -2.25
CA VAL A 46 14.61 7.02 -2.18
C VAL A 46 14.56 7.72 -3.55
N LYS A 47 15.72 7.98 -4.16
CA LYS A 47 15.82 8.62 -5.48
C LYS A 47 15.12 7.82 -6.59
N ASN A 48 15.30 6.50 -6.59
CA ASN A 48 14.68 5.65 -7.60
C ASN A 48 13.15 5.65 -7.47
N VAL A 49 12.63 5.51 -6.25
CA VAL A 49 11.18 5.52 -5.99
C VAL A 49 10.58 6.89 -6.30
N SER A 50 11.23 8.00 -5.95
CA SER A 50 10.71 9.34 -6.28
C SER A 50 10.60 9.57 -7.79
N ASN A 51 11.52 9.03 -8.57
CA ASN A 51 11.45 9.12 -10.04
C ASN A 51 10.35 8.23 -10.63
N ILE A 52 10.11 7.07 -10.04
CA ILE A 52 8.99 6.19 -10.42
C ILE A 52 7.66 6.85 -10.08
N LEU A 53 7.52 7.45 -8.90
CA LEU A 53 6.35 8.24 -8.52
C LEU A 53 6.10 9.38 -9.51
N TRP A 54 7.15 10.10 -9.90
CA TRP A 54 7.05 11.15 -10.91
C TRP A 54 6.56 10.62 -12.27
N GLY A 55 7.12 9.51 -12.74
CA GLY A 55 6.67 8.86 -13.98
C GLY A 55 5.20 8.45 -13.89
N GLY A 56 4.79 7.80 -12.81
CA GLY A 56 3.40 7.38 -12.60
C GLY A 56 2.43 8.56 -12.51
N TYR A 57 2.84 9.66 -11.89
CA TYR A 57 2.06 10.89 -11.84
C TYR A 57 1.89 11.52 -13.23
N GLN A 58 2.93 11.54 -14.07
CA GLN A 58 2.81 12.04 -15.45
C GLN A 58 1.88 11.18 -16.29
N ASP A 59 1.98 9.85 -16.18
CA ASP A 59 1.06 8.92 -16.84
C ASP A 59 -0.38 9.19 -16.37
N TRP A 60 -0.58 9.37 -15.06
CA TRP A 60 -1.91 9.63 -14.48
C TRP A 60 -2.52 10.94 -14.97
N ILE A 61 -1.80 12.06 -14.93
CA ILE A 61 -2.30 13.33 -15.47
C ILE A 61 -2.65 13.18 -16.95
N GLY A 62 -1.83 12.45 -17.71
CA GLY A 62 -2.08 12.19 -19.13
C GLY A 62 -3.45 11.54 -19.39
N GLU A 63 -3.88 10.65 -18.48
CA GLU A 63 -5.16 9.94 -18.57
C GLU A 63 -6.34 10.77 -18.03
N VAL A 64 -6.19 11.48 -16.90
CA VAL A 64 -7.32 12.17 -16.22
C VAL A 64 -7.39 13.67 -16.48
N GLY A 65 -6.35 14.28 -17.04
CA GLY A 65 -6.21 15.71 -17.30
C GLY A 65 -5.90 16.56 -16.06
N ALA A 66 -6.44 16.22 -14.89
CA ALA A 66 -6.16 16.91 -13.63
C ALA A 66 -6.18 15.93 -12.44
N ILE A 67 -5.26 16.14 -11.51
CA ILE A 67 -5.12 15.43 -10.24
C ILE A 67 -5.15 16.47 -9.14
N TYR A 68 -5.70 16.12 -7.98
CA TYR A 68 -5.84 16.98 -6.82
C TYR A 68 -5.36 16.32 -5.54
N ASN A 69 -5.25 17.13 -4.49
CA ASN A 69 -4.92 16.69 -3.13
C ASN A 69 -5.92 15.70 -2.51
N CYS A 70 -7.10 15.54 -3.10
CA CYS A 70 -8.10 14.53 -2.77
C CYS A 70 -7.93 13.21 -3.56
N ASP A 71 -6.92 13.11 -4.42
CA ASP A 71 -6.61 11.88 -5.12
C ASP A 71 -5.46 11.13 -4.44
N LEU A 72 -5.53 9.79 -4.44
CA LEU A 72 -4.54 8.93 -3.82
C LEU A 72 -3.67 8.21 -4.84
N LEU A 73 -2.36 8.28 -4.63
CA LEU A 73 -1.39 7.41 -5.30
C LEU A 73 -0.91 6.34 -4.31
N ILE A 74 -1.35 5.11 -4.51
CA ILE A 74 -0.98 3.99 -3.65
C ILE A 74 0.33 3.38 -4.13
N LEU A 75 1.34 3.36 -3.25
CA LEU A 75 2.62 2.71 -3.51
C LEU A 75 2.70 1.39 -2.75
N THR A 76 2.36 0.29 -3.41
CA THR A 76 2.45 -1.05 -2.82
C THR A 76 3.83 -1.67 -3.05
N THR A 77 4.38 -2.31 -2.02
CA THR A 77 5.51 -3.23 -2.20
C THR A 77 5.37 -4.43 -1.29
N ASP A 78 5.81 -5.57 -1.80
CA ASP A 78 6.10 -6.76 -1.02
C ASP A 78 7.61 -7.03 -1.00
N SER A 79 7.98 -8.10 -0.31
CA SER A 79 9.30 -8.71 -0.40
C SER A 79 9.20 -10.13 0.10
N GLU A 80 10.06 -11.04 -0.37
CA GLU A 80 10.09 -12.41 0.15
C GLU A 80 10.52 -12.53 1.63
N LYS A 81 10.70 -11.40 2.34
CA LYS A 81 11.03 -11.40 3.77
C LYS A 81 9.81 -11.82 4.59
N VAL A 82 9.90 -13.00 5.18
CA VAL A 82 8.86 -13.59 6.03
C VAL A 82 8.74 -12.83 7.36
N LEU A 83 7.54 -12.33 7.66
CA LEU A 83 7.16 -11.85 8.98
C LEU A 83 6.89 -13.06 9.88
N ARG A 84 7.64 -13.25 10.97
CA ARG A 84 7.44 -14.33 11.94
C ARG A 84 6.42 -13.98 13.02
N SER A 85 6.24 -12.70 13.29
CA SER A 85 5.24 -12.15 14.18
C SER A 85 4.88 -10.71 13.76
N PRO A 86 3.84 -10.09 14.32
CA PRO A 86 3.53 -8.67 14.06
C PRO A 86 4.69 -7.72 14.40
N GLU A 87 5.49 -8.03 15.43
CA GLU A 87 6.62 -7.22 15.89
C GLU A 87 7.71 -7.05 14.84
N ASP A 88 7.85 -8.04 13.95
CA ASP A 88 8.81 -7.99 12.86
C ASP A 88 8.56 -6.79 11.93
N TYR A 89 7.29 -6.41 11.70
CA TYR A 89 6.99 -5.22 10.93
C TYR A 89 7.50 -3.95 11.59
N PHE A 90 7.32 -3.82 12.91
CA PHE A 90 7.82 -2.66 13.64
C PHE A 90 9.35 -2.56 13.55
N SER A 91 10.04 -3.69 13.38
CA SER A 91 11.50 -3.71 13.27
C SER A 91 12.05 -3.36 11.88
N TYR A 92 11.42 -3.79 10.78
CA TYR A 92 11.92 -3.52 9.42
C TYR A 92 10.87 -3.02 8.42
N GLY A 93 9.60 -3.35 8.61
CA GLY A 93 8.51 -2.78 7.82
C GLY A 93 8.43 -1.26 8.01
N ILE A 94 8.49 -0.76 9.24
CA ILE A 94 8.52 0.68 9.53
C ILE A 94 9.73 1.38 8.90
N ASN A 95 10.90 0.75 8.94
CA ASN A 95 12.09 1.33 8.32
C ASN A 95 11.90 1.51 6.81
N LEU A 96 11.35 0.50 6.13
CA LEU A 96 11.02 0.63 4.71
C LEU A 96 9.90 1.66 4.49
N PHE A 97 8.88 1.70 5.35
CA PHE A 97 7.79 2.68 5.27
C PHE A 97 8.34 4.11 5.32
N ASN A 98 9.26 4.38 6.24
CA ASN A 98 9.92 5.68 6.37
C ASN A 98 10.74 6.04 5.12
N ILE A 99 11.45 5.07 4.53
CA ILE A 99 12.20 5.27 3.29
C ILE A 99 11.27 5.62 2.13
N LEU A 100 10.16 4.90 1.98
CA LEU A 100 9.17 5.18 0.94
C LEU A 100 8.44 6.51 1.18
N SER A 101 8.21 6.87 2.45
CA SER A 101 7.67 8.18 2.83
C SER A 101 8.65 9.31 2.50
N GLU A 102 9.96 9.13 2.68
CA GLU A 102 10.97 10.10 2.22
C GLU A 102 10.91 10.25 0.69
N ALA A 103 10.74 9.15 -0.04
CA ALA A 103 10.60 9.19 -1.50
C ALA A 103 9.35 9.97 -1.94
N ALA A 104 8.23 9.82 -1.22
CA ALA A 104 7.02 10.61 -1.44
C ALA A 104 7.25 12.11 -1.22
N ILE A 105 7.92 12.49 -0.13
CA ILE A 105 8.26 13.89 0.16
C ILE A 105 9.13 14.48 -0.97
N ARG A 106 10.12 13.72 -1.47
CA ARG A 106 10.93 14.16 -2.60
C ARG A 106 10.13 14.28 -3.89
N PHE A 107 9.21 13.35 -4.14
CA PHE A 107 8.28 13.42 -5.26
C PHE A 107 7.47 14.72 -5.23
N TYR A 108 6.93 15.12 -4.08
CA TYR A 108 6.21 16.41 -3.96
C TYR A 108 7.11 17.59 -4.33
N GLY A 109 8.38 17.57 -3.92
CA GLY A 109 9.36 18.58 -4.33
C GLY A 109 9.62 18.59 -5.84
N ILE A 110 9.63 17.42 -6.49
CA ILE A 110 9.75 17.31 -7.95
C ILE A 110 8.53 17.92 -8.64
N VAL A 111 7.31 17.60 -8.19
CA VAL A 111 6.05 18.12 -8.76
C VAL A 111 6.01 19.64 -8.69
N LEU A 112 6.31 20.22 -7.52
CA LEU A 112 6.39 21.68 -7.35
C LEU A 112 7.46 22.32 -8.24
N ALA A 113 8.64 21.70 -8.36
CA ALA A 113 9.71 22.22 -9.21
C ALA A 113 9.36 22.24 -10.70
N HIS A 114 8.41 21.40 -11.13
CA HIS A 114 7.88 21.40 -12.50
C HIS A 114 6.71 22.38 -12.70
N GLY A 115 6.35 23.18 -11.68
CA GLY A 115 5.38 24.26 -11.79
C GLY A 115 3.93 23.86 -11.52
N TYR A 116 3.67 22.63 -11.06
CA TYR A 116 2.33 22.23 -10.63
C TYR A 116 1.94 22.95 -9.34
N PRO A 117 0.71 23.43 -9.21
CA PRO A 117 0.24 24.10 -8.01
C PRO A 117 0.04 23.09 -6.86
N GLN A 118 0.04 23.60 -5.62
CA GLN A 118 -0.01 22.77 -4.40
C GLN A 118 -1.29 21.93 -4.26
N ASP A 119 -2.38 22.38 -4.87
CA ASP A 119 -3.68 21.69 -4.87
C ASP A 119 -3.73 20.55 -5.89
N GLN A 120 -2.76 20.46 -6.80
CA GLN A 120 -2.63 19.38 -7.78
C GLN A 120 -1.67 18.26 -7.36
N ILE A 121 -1.35 18.17 -6.06
CA ILE A 121 -0.41 17.18 -5.55
C ILE A 121 -1.21 16.08 -4.82
N PRO A 122 -1.24 14.84 -5.35
CA PRO A 122 -1.98 13.75 -4.72
C PRO A 122 -1.33 13.30 -3.42
N LEU A 123 -2.11 12.64 -2.58
CA LEU A 123 -1.59 11.94 -1.41
C LEU A 123 -0.91 10.63 -1.85
N VAL A 124 0.40 10.52 -1.63
CA VAL A 124 1.13 9.26 -1.80
C VAL A 124 1.05 8.43 -0.52
N LEU A 125 0.58 7.18 -0.64
CA LEU A 125 0.40 6.27 0.48
C LEU A 125 1.20 4.97 0.29
N PRO A 126 2.32 4.79 1.00
CA PRO A 126 3.08 3.54 0.98
C PRO A 126 2.34 2.43 1.74
N ILE A 127 2.20 1.26 1.10
CA ILE A 127 1.64 0.05 1.71
C ILE A 127 2.66 -1.08 1.57
N ILE A 128 3.08 -1.64 2.70
CA ILE A 128 4.06 -2.72 2.74
C ILE A 128 3.32 -4.01 3.10
N THR A 129 3.34 -4.96 2.16
CA THR A 129 2.60 -6.21 2.26
C THR A 129 3.58 -7.37 2.35
N PHE A 130 4.31 -7.46 3.46
CA PHE A 130 5.27 -8.55 3.65
C PHE A 130 4.61 -9.83 4.18
N PRO A 131 4.99 -11.02 3.68
CA PRO A 131 5.88 -11.22 2.56
C PRO A 131 5.19 -11.09 1.18
N SER A 132 3.85 -11.01 1.18
CA SER A 132 3.02 -10.71 0.02
C SER A 132 1.67 -10.13 0.46
N ILE A 133 0.82 -9.71 -0.49
CA ILE A 133 -0.53 -9.18 -0.23
C ILE A 133 -1.40 -10.13 0.60
N GLU A 134 -1.16 -11.44 0.49
CA GLU A 134 -1.82 -12.48 1.26
C GLU A 134 -1.76 -12.28 2.78
N ILE A 135 -0.79 -11.52 3.30
CA ILE A 135 -0.74 -11.17 4.73
C ILE A 135 -2.00 -10.39 5.16
N ILE A 136 -2.59 -9.61 4.26
CA ILE A 136 -3.85 -8.87 4.49
C ILE A 136 -5.05 -9.80 4.26
N ILE A 137 -5.01 -10.67 3.26
CA ILE A 137 -6.14 -11.55 2.91
C ILE A 137 -6.36 -12.66 3.94
N ALA A 138 -5.28 -13.18 4.55
CA ALA A 138 -5.37 -14.25 5.55
C ALA A 138 -6.31 -13.93 6.74
N PRO A 139 -6.14 -12.80 7.45
CA PRO A 139 -7.07 -12.42 8.52
C PRO A 139 -8.46 -12.04 7.98
N ALA A 140 -8.57 -11.50 6.77
CA ALA A 140 -9.87 -11.24 6.15
C ALA A 140 -10.71 -12.52 6.03
N LYS A 141 -10.07 -13.62 5.62
CA LYS A 141 -10.64 -14.99 5.60
C LYS A 141 -10.87 -15.58 7.01
N GLY A 142 -10.31 -14.96 8.05
CA GLY A 142 -10.41 -15.42 9.45
C GLY A 142 -9.34 -16.45 9.87
N LEU A 143 -8.22 -16.52 9.14
CA LEU A 143 -7.10 -17.39 9.52
C LEU A 143 -6.32 -16.78 10.70
N LYS A 144 -5.78 -17.65 11.58
CA LYS A 144 -5.03 -17.24 12.78
C LYS A 144 -3.52 -17.54 12.72
N ASN A 145 -3.08 -18.39 11.80
CA ASN A 145 -1.70 -18.91 11.72
C ASN A 145 -1.07 -18.63 10.36
N TYR A 146 -0.90 -17.36 10.01
CA TYR A 146 -0.35 -16.93 8.72
C TYR A 146 1.05 -16.31 8.80
N TYR A 147 1.49 -15.83 9.97
CA TYR A 147 2.89 -15.47 10.17
C TYR A 147 3.83 -16.69 10.08
N GLY A 148 5.09 -16.46 9.72
CA GLY A 148 6.12 -17.47 9.55
C GLY A 148 6.07 -18.21 8.21
N LYS A 149 5.14 -17.86 7.32
CA LYS A 149 4.94 -18.50 6.01
C LYS A 149 5.55 -17.69 4.88
N LYS A 150 5.99 -18.39 3.84
CA LYS A 150 6.45 -17.76 2.58
C LYS A 150 5.25 -17.32 1.72
N PRO A 151 5.44 -16.40 0.74
CA PRO A 151 4.36 -15.96 -0.16
C PRO A 151 3.57 -17.10 -0.80
N LEU A 152 4.26 -18.10 -1.37
CA LEU A 152 3.61 -19.23 -2.03
C LEU A 152 2.79 -20.09 -1.05
N GLU A 153 3.32 -20.32 0.15
CA GLU A 153 2.63 -21.09 1.20
C GLU A 153 1.37 -20.37 1.68
N LEU A 154 1.43 -19.04 1.79
CA LEU A 154 0.28 -18.21 2.11
C LEU A 154 -0.78 -18.32 1.02
N LYS A 155 -0.39 -18.14 -0.24
CA LYS A 155 -1.29 -18.21 -1.39
C LYS A 155 -2.00 -19.57 -1.46
N GLN A 156 -1.25 -20.66 -1.35
CA GLN A 156 -1.82 -22.02 -1.31
C GLN A 156 -2.79 -22.23 -0.15
N MET A 157 -2.46 -21.75 1.06
CA MET A 157 -3.30 -21.89 2.24
C MET A 157 -4.58 -21.05 2.18
N ILE A 158 -4.52 -19.84 1.62
CA ILE A 158 -5.66 -18.92 1.56
C ILE A 158 -6.63 -19.35 0.46
N TYR A 159 -6.13 -19.75 -0.70
CA TYR A 159 -6.98 -20.07 -1.84
C TYR A 159 -7.25 -21.57 -1.99
N ASN A 160 -6.79 -22.40 -1.03
CA ASN A 160 -6.89 -23.86 -1.07
C ASN A 160 -6.34 -24.46 -2.39
N ILE A 161 -5.25 -23.90 -2.90
CA ILE A 161 -4.63 -24.34 -4.14
C ILE A 161 -3.68 -25.49 -3.84
N ASP A 162 -3.82 -26.59 -4.60
CA ASP A 162 -2.93 -27.74 -4.49
C ASP A 162 -1.50 -27.36 -4.88
N LYS A 163 -0.51 -27.99 -4.23
CA LYS A 163 0.91 -27.68 -4.42
C LYS A 163 1.39 -27.94 -5.84
N ASP A 164 0.76 -28.90 -6.50
CA ASP A 164 1.13 -29.36 -7.85
C ASP A 164 0.33 -28.63 -8.95
N ARG A 165 -0.62 -27.76 -8.57
CA ARG A 165 -1.44 -27.01 -9.53
C ARG A 165 -0.82 -25.63 -9.80
N PRO A 166 -0.69 -25.21 -11.07
CA PRO A 166 -0.31 -23.85 -11.38
C PRO A 166 -1.36 -22.87 -10.85
N ILE A 167 -0.88 -21.81 -10.22
CA ILE A 167 -1.71 -20.75 -9.67
C ILE A 167 -2.12 -19.82 -10.82
N MET A 168 -3.42 -19.66 -11.04
CA MET A 168 -3.96 -18.71 -12.01
C MET A 168 -4.27 -17.39 -11.30
N ASP A 169 -3.71 -16.29 -11.77
CA ASP A 169 -3.81 -14.99 -11.07
C ASP A 169 -5.27 -14.48 -11.02
N GLU A 170 -6.05 -14.66 -12.09
CA GLU A 170 -7.47 -14.30 -12.14
C GLU A 170 -8.31 -15.00 -11.06
N GLU A 171 -8.10 -16.32 -10.86
CA GLU A 171 -8.78 -17.10 -9.81
C GLU A 171 -8.38 -16.63 -8.41
N VAL A 172 -7.14 -16.18 -8.23
CA VAL A 172 -6.65 -15.65 -6.96
C VAL A 172 -7.29 -14.30 -6.65
N GLU A 173 -7.37 -13.41 -7.63
CA GLU A 173 -7.96 -12.07 -7.46
C GLU A 173 -9.45 -12.13 -7.13
N GLU A 174 -10.23 -12.91 -7.88
CA GLU A 174 -11.66 -13.06 -7.64
C GLU A 174 -11.93 -13.63 -6.23
N ASN A 175 -11.16 -14.65 -5.84
CA ASN A 175 -11.28 -15.24 -4.51
C ASN A 175 -10.84 -14.29 -3.39
N ALA A 176 -9.80 -13.48 -3.60
CA ALA A 176 -9.34 -12.51 -2.62
C ALA A 176 -10.44 -11.49 -2.31
N MET A 177 -11.12 -10.98 -3.35
CA MET A 177 -12.20 -10.00 -3.21
C MET A 177 -13.39 -10.53 -2.41
N ASN A 178 -13.70 -11.83 -2.53
CA ASN A 178 -14.75 -12.47 -1.73
C ASN A 178 -14.49 -12.42 -0.22
N PHE A 179 -13.23 -12.24 0.21
CA PHE A 179 -12.88 -12.14 1.63
C PHE A 179 -12.91 -10.70 2.16
N ILE A 180 -12.91 -9.70 1.28
CA ILE A 180 -12.95 -8.27 1.64
C ILE A 180 -14.40 -7.86 1.96
N THR A 181 -14.90 -8.38 3.07
CA THR A 181 -16.20 -8.02 3.66
C THR A 181 -16.01 -7.07 4.84
N VAL A 182 -17.08 -6.47 5.38
CA VAL A 182 -16.99 -5.64 6.61
C VAL A 182 -16.29 -6.38 7.75
N LYS A 183 -16.69 -7.64 8.00
CA LYS A 183 -16.05 -8.50 9.00
C LYS A 183 -14.59 -8.83 8.63
N GLY A 184 -14.31 -9.01 7.35
CA GLY A 184 -12.95 -9.20 6.84
C GLY A 184 -12.05 -7.99 7.16
N ILE A 185 -12.55 -6.78 6.92
CA ILE A 185 -11.87 -5.52 7.23
C ILE A 185 -11.63 -5.38 8.74
N GLU A 186 -12.63 -5.69 9.57
CA GLU A 186 -12.47 -5.71 11.03
C GLU A 186 -11.37 -6.69 11.47
N ASN A 187 -11.32 -7.89 10.87
CA ASN A 187 -10.27 -8.86 11.17
C ASN A 187 -8.89 -8.36 10.72
N ILE A 188 -8.79 -7.73 9.54
CA ILE A 188 -7.55 -7.10 9.07
C ILE A 188 -7.07 -6.08 10.10
N PHE A 189 -7.95 -5.13 10.47
CA PHE A 189 -7.63 -4.06 11.42
C PHE A 189 -7.13 -4.61 12.76
N ASN A 190 -7.80 -5.64 13.28
CA ASN A 190 -7.45 -6.22 14.57
C ASN A 190 -6.11 -6.95 14.55
N ASN A 191 -5.78 -7.64 13.45
CA ASN A 191 -4.65 -8.57 13.43
C ASN A 191 -3.42 -8.11 12.63
N ILE A 192 -3.53 -7.07 11.80
CA ILE A 192 -2.46 -6.53 10.95
C ILE A 192 -2.19 -5.08 11.37
N PRO A 193 -1.29 -4.83 12.34
CA PRO A 193 -0.99 -3.49 12.81
C PRO A 193 -0.63 -2.49 11.70
N GLU A 194 0.02 -2.98 10.66
CA GLU A 194 0.47 -2.27 9.46
C GLU A 194 -0.70 -1.63 8.70
N SER A 195 -1.81 -2.37 8.62
CA SER A 195 -3.00 -1.98 7.87
C SER A 195 -3.77 -0.88 8.57
N ARG A 196 -3.58 -0.69 9.88
CA ARG A 196 -4.36 0.27 10.67
C ARG A 196 -4.13 1.69 10.20
N GLN A 197 -2.88 2.06 9.93
CA GLN A 197 -2.57 3.38 9.40
C GLN A 197 -3.23 3.58 8.03
N PHE A 198 -3.17 2.58 7.16
CA PHE A 198 -3.83 2.62 5.85
C PHE A 198 -5.35 2.79 5.97
N ILE A 199 -6.02 1.95 6.77
CA ILE A 199 -7.47 2.00 7.00
C ILE A 199 -7.87 3.34 7.62
N GLN A 200 -7.11 3.84 8.59
CA GLN A 200 -7.35 5.15 9.22
C GLN A 200 -7.16 6.29 8.22
N THR A 201 -6.10 6.26 7.42
CA THR A 201 -5.88 7.26 6.36
C THR A 201 -7.08 7.28 5.42
N LEU A 202 -7.52 6.14 4.88
CA LEU A 202 -8.69 6.10 3.99
C LEU A 202 -9.99 6.55 4.66
N SER A 203 -10.18 6.18 5.93
CA SER A 203 -11.40 6.55 6.69
C SER A 203 -11.45 8.05 7.02
N CYS A 204 -10.30 8.64 7.37
CA CYS A 204 -10.18 10.05 7.72
C CYS A 204 -10.03 10.95 6.50
N TYR A 205 -9.53 10.44 5.38
CA TYR A 205 -9.44 11.19 4.12
C TYR A 205 -10.83 11.59 3.60
N ARG A 206 -11.89 10.92 4.07
CA ARG A 206 -13.29 11.29 3.90
C ARG A 206 -13.69 12.54 4.69
N VAL A 207 -12.99 12.85 5.78
CA VAL A 207 -13.24 14.03 6.61
C VAL A 207 -12.26 15.10 6.13
N SER A 208 -12.72 16.00 5.26
CA SER A 208 -11.95 17.17 4.86
C SER A 208 -11.54 17.96 6.10
N CYS A 209 -10.27 17.85 6.50
CA CYS A 209 -9.70 18.75 7.50
C CYS A 209 -9.51 20.11 6.84
N TYR A 210 -10.41 21.04 7.15
CA TYR A 210 -10.16 22.46 6.97
C TYR A 210 -9.32 22.93 8.17
N LEU A 211 -8.10 23.41 7.90
CA LEU A 211 -7.27 24.13 8.88
C LEU A 211 -7.65 25.61 8.91
#